data_AF-A0A0D0ADM7-F1
#
_entry.id   AF-A0A0D0ADM7-F1
#
_cell.length_a   1.000
_cell.length_b   1.000
_cell.length_c   1.000
_cell.angle_alpha   90.00
_cell.angle_beta   90.00
_cell.angle_gamma   90.00
#
_symmetry.space_group_name_H-M   'P 1'
#
loop_
_entity.id
_entity.type
_entity.pdbx_description
1 polymer ?
#
loop_
_entity_poly.entity_id
_entity_poly.type
_entity_poly.pdbx_seq_one_letter_code
_entity_poly.pdbx_strand_id
1 'polypeptide(L)' 'QYPTISRIAKDYLAIQGSAVTSERAFSSGGITGTTRRNRLLPTTFEALQLLKSGY' A
#
# COMPACT_ATOMS: atom_id res chain seq x y z
N GLN A 1 -32.31 -10.51 -7.39
CA GLN A 1 -30.94 -9.95 -7.40
C GLN A 1 -30.96 -8.61 -6.66
N TYR A 2 -29.91 -8.26 -5.92
CA TYR A 2 -29.81 -7.00 -5.16
C TYR A 2 -28.67 -6.13 -5.70
N PRO A 3 -28.82 -5.46 -6.86
CA PRO A 3 -27.74 -4.73 -7.51
C PRO A 3 -27.17 -3.60 -6.64
N THR A 4 -28.02 -2.89 -5.89
CA THR A 4 -27.60 -1.80 -5.00
C THR A 4 -26.83 -2.30 -3.78
N ILE A 5 -27.37 -3.32 -3.09
CA ILE A 5 -26.72 -3.91 -1.92
C ILE A 5 -25.38 -4.56 -2.30
N SER A 6 -25.32 -5.19 -3.48
CA SER A 6 -24.08 -5.76 -4.00
C SER A 6 -22.98 -4.71 -4.21
N ARG A 7 -23.34 -3.51 -4.69
CA ARG A 7 -22.38 -2.40 -4.84
C ARG A 7 -21.88 -1.92 -3.48
N ILE A 8 -22.79 -1.66 -2.56
CA ILE A 8 -22.48 -1.23 -1.19
C ILE A 8 -21.57 -2.24 -0.50
N ALA A 9 -21.88 -3.54 -0.58
CA ALA A 9 -21.07 -4.58 0.04
C ALA A 9 -19.64 -4.61 -0.49
N LYS A 10 -19.43 -4.37 -1.80
CA LYS A 10 -18.07 -4.30 -2.37
C LYS A 10 -17.28 -3.13 -1.81
N ASP A 11 -17.90 -1.97 -1.64
CA ASP A 11 -17.24 -0.79 -1.11
C ASP A 11 -16.83 -1.00 0.36
N TYR A 12 -17.74 -1.53 1.19
CA TYR A 12 -17.46 -1.76 2.62
C TYR A 12 -16.49 -2.93 2.87
N LEU A 13 -16.63 -4.04 2.15
CA LEU A 13 -15.78 -5.21 2.35
C LEU A 13 -14.35 -4.99 1.85
N ALA A 14 -14.12 -4.02 0.96
CA ALA A 14 -12.78 -3.63 0.52
C ALA A 14 -12.01 -2.79 1.56
N ILE A 15 -12.70 -2.24 2.57
CA ILE A 15 -12.06 -1.47 3.64
C ILE A 15 -11.25 -2.43 4.52
N GLN A 16 -9.94 -2.22 4.57
CA GLN A 16 -9.07 -3.02 5.43
C GLN A 16 -9.42 -2.78 6.92
N GLY A 17 -9.70 -3.84 7.66
CA GLY A 17 -10.01 -3.76 9.10
C GLY A 17 -8.80 -3.52 10.02
N SER A 18 -7.60 -3.30 9.47
CA SER A 18 -6.35 -3.15 10.23
C SER A 18 -5.30 -2.36 9.43
N ALA A 19 -4.35 -1.74 10.12
CA ALA A 19 -3.20 -1.05 9.53
C ALA A 19 -2.07 -1.99 9.05
N VAL A 20 -2.19 -3.31 9.28
CA VAL A 20 -1.14 -4.30 9.00
C VAL A 20 -0.65 -4.27 7.54
N THR A 21 -1.52 -3.98 6.57
CA THR A 21 -1.12 -3.86 5.15
C THR A 21 -0.16 -2.69 4.94
N SER A 22 -0.46 -1.54 5.53
CA SER A 22 0.41 -0.36 5.52
C SER A 22 1.71 -0.62 6.26
N GLU A 23 1.66 -1.24 7.45
CA GLU A 23 2.85 -1.57 8.24
C GLU A 23 3.78 -2.54 7.50
N ARG A 24 3.22 -3.55 6.82
CA ARG A 24 3.99 -4.47 5.96
C ARG A 24 4.67 -3.72 4.82
N ALA A 25 3.96 -2.79 4.16
CA ALA A 25 4.52 -1.97 3.09
C ALA A 25 5.72 -1.15 3.59
N PHE A 26 5.57 -0.44 4.73
CA PHE A 26 6.62 0.36 5.34
C PHE A 26 7.82 -0.49 5.79
N SER A 27 7.57 -1.61 6.46
CA SER A 27 8.64 -2.54 6.88
C SER A 27 9.45 -3.03 5.68
N SER A 28 8.76 -3.38 4.58
CA SER A 28 9.41 -3.80 3.34
C SER A 28 10.18 -2.67 2.63
N GLY A 29 9.80 -1.41 2.86
CA GLY A 29 10.43 -0.21 2.32
C GLY A 29 11.69 0.20 3.09
N GLY A 30 11.87 -0.28 4.33
CA GLY A 30 13.01 0.08 5.18
C GLY A 30 14.37 -0.19 4.54
N ILE A 31 14.50 -1.28 3.77
CA ILE A 31 15.75 -1.61 3.05
C ILE A 31 16.13 -0.50 2.06
N THR A 32 15.15 -0.01 1.32
CA THR A 32 15.35 1.03 0.30
C THR A 32 15.41 2.43 0.91
N GLY A 33 14.79 2.64 2.07
CA GLY A 33 14.72 3.93 2.74
C GLY A 33 15.93 4.25 3.62
N THR A 34 16.46 3.27 4.37
CA THR A 34 17.50 3.52 5.38
C THR A 34 18.70 2.58 5.26
N THR A 35 18.50 1.29 4.97
CA THR A 35 19.57 0.29 5.04
C THR A 35 20.64 0.44 3.96
N ARG A 36 20.26 0.85 2.73
CA ARG A 36 21.20 0.85 1.59
C ARG A 36 21.90 2.19 1.29
N ARG A 37 21.82 3.21 2.17
CA ARG A 37 22.35 4.57 1.90
C ARG A 37 21.95 5.08 0.51
N ASN A 38 20.71 4.82 0.13
CA ASN A 38 20.21 5.22 -1.16
C ASN A 38 20.05 6.75 -1.15
N ARG A 39 20.73 7.48 -2.05
CA ARG A 39 20.54 8.92 -2.25
C ARG A 39 19.26 9.20 -3.05
N LEU A 40 18.17 8.53 -2.66
CA LEU A 40 16.86 8.71 -3.29
C LEU A 40 16.20 9.94 -2.70
N LEU A 41 15.64 10.77 -3.57
CA LEU A 41 14.71 11.81 -3.13
C LEU A 41 13.45 11.14 -2.58
N PRO A 42 12.78 11.75 -1.59
CA PRO A 42 11.55 11.21 -1.00
C PRO A 42 10.48 10.86 -2.05
N THR A 43 10.32 11.71 -3.08
CA THR A 43 9.38 11.49 -4.19
C THR A 43 9.70 10.25 -5.01
N THR A 44 10.99 9.98 -5.27
CA THR A 44 11.43 8.77 -5.99
C THR A 44 11.23 7.54 -5.13
N PHE A 45 11.51 7.63 -3.83
CA PHE A 45 11.27 6.52 -2.90
C PHE A 45 9.79 6.14 -2.84
N GLU A 46 8.88 7.12 -2.75
CA GLU A 46 7.44 6.90 -2.76
C GLU A 46 6.96 6.23 -4.06
N ALA A 47 7.37 6.76 -5.22
CA ALA A 47 7.04 6.17 -6.50
C ALA A 47 7.49 4.70 -6.62
N LEU A 48 8.67 4.38 -6.07
CA LEU A 48 9.17 3.00 -6.02
C LEU A 48 8.37 2.10 -5.08
N GLN A 49 7.90 2.59 -3.93
CA GLN A 49 7.04 1.79 -3.05
C GLN A 49 5.67 1.52 -3.70
N LEU A 50 5.09 2.49 -4.41
CA LEU A 50 3.86 2.30 -5.18
C LEU A 50 4.05 1.31 -6.33
N LEU A 51 5.14 1.45 -7.10
CA LEU A 51 5.51 0.52 -8.15
C LEU A 51 5.64 -0.90 -7.60
N LYS A 52 6.37 -1.07 -6.49
CA LYS A 52 6.55 -2.36 -5.82
C LYS A 52 5.23 -2.96 -5.32
N SER A 53 4.27 -2.14 -4.89
CA SER A 53 2.97 -2.64 -4.42
C SER A 53 2.07 -3.10 -5.56
N GLY A 54 2.29 -2.63 -6.79
CA GLY A 54 1.48 -2.95 -7.97
C GLY A 54 1.95 -4.15 -8.78
N TYR A 55 3.17 -4.64 -8.55
CA TYR A 55 3.76 -5.84 -9.18
C TYR A 55 3.86 -6.99 -8.17
#